data_AF-K9KAA5-F1
#
_entry.id   AF-K9KAA5-F1
#
_cell.length_a   1.000
_cell.length_b   1.000
_cell.length_c   1.000
_cell.angle_alpha   90.00
_cell.angle_beta   90.00
_cell.angle_gamma   90.00
#
_symmetry.space_group_name_H-M   'P 1'
#
loop_
_entity.id
_entity.type
_entity.pdbx_description
1 polymer ?
#
loop_
_entity_poly.entity_id
_entity_poly.type
_entity_poly.pdbx_seq_one_letter_code
_entity_poly.pdbx_strand_id
1 'polypeptide(L)'
;RRDDLSFCQEMKFKNKMVEYLTDWVMGTSNQAADDDVKCLTRDLDQASMEAVVSLLAGLPLQPEEGDGVELMEAKSQLFLKYFTLFMNLLNGCSEVEDENAQTGGRKRGMSRRLASLRHCTVLAMSNLLNANVDSGLMHSIGLGYHKDLQTRATFMEVLTKILQQGTEFDTLAETVLADRFERLVELVTMMGDQGELPIAMALANVVPCSQWDELARVLVTLFDSRHLLYQLLWNMFSKEVELADSMQTLFRGNSLASKIMTFCFKVYGATYLQKLLDPLLRIVITSSDWQH
;
A
#
# COMPACT_ATOMS: atom_id res chain seq x y z
N ARG A 1 1.19 15.01 -26.32
CA ARG A 1 1.40 14.96 -24.85
C ARG A 1 0.02 14.68 -24.28
N ARG A 2 -0.20 13.48 -23.72
CA ARG A 2 -1.44 13.18 -23.00
C ARG A 2 -1.28 13.85 -21.64
N ASP A 3 -2.16 14.80 -21.34
CA ASP A 3 -2.23 15.41 -20.03
C ASP A 3 -2.78 14.34 -19.09
N ASP A 4 -1.90 13.76 -18.27
CA ASP A 4 -2.29 12.81 -17.24
C ASP A 4 -3.07 13.58 -16.16
N LEU A 5 -4.39 13.42 -16.17
CA LEU A 5 -5.24 13.82 -15.05
C LEU A 5 -4.89 12.94 -13.86
N SER A 6 -4.00 13.40 -12.97
CA SER A 6 -3.67 12.68 -11.75
C SER A 6 -4.89 12.67 -10.84
N PHE A 7 -5.57 11.53 -10.76
CA PHE A 7 -6.72 11.34 -9.90
C PHE A 7 -6.20 11.09 -8.47
N CYS A 8 -6.44 12.02 -7.53
CA CYS A 8 -5.85 11.99 -6.17
C CYS A 8 -6.09 10.69 -5.37
N GLN A 9 -7.06 9.87 -5.78
CA GLN A 9 -7.38 8.60 -5.12
C GLN A 9 -7.37 7.42 -6.11
N GLU A 10 -6.47 7.43 -7.09
CA GLU A 10 -6.53 6.52 -8.25
C GLU A 10 -6.48 5.07 -7.81
N MET A 11 -5.61 4.76 -6.87
CA MET A 11 -5.47 3.41 -6.32
C MET A 11 -6.72 2.96 -5.57
N LYS A 12 -7.34 3.85 -4.77
CA LYS A 12 -8.59 3.53 -4.06
C LYS A 12 -9.74 3.29 -5.02
N PHE A 13 -9.86 4.15 -6.04
CA PHE A 13 -10.86 4.00 -7.09
C PHE A 13 -10.65 2.70 -7.87
N LYS A 14 -9.41 2.39 -8.27
CA LYS A 14 -9.06 1.14 -8.95
C LYS A 14 -9.44 -0.08 -8.10
N ASN A 15 -9.10 -0.09 -6.80
CA ASN A 15 -9.49 -1.18 -5.89
C ASN A 15 -11.02 -1.36 -5.84
N LYS A 16 -11.78 -0.27 -5.71
CA LYS A 16 -13.25 -0.34 -5.69
C LYS A 16 -13.85 -0.82 -7.01
N MET A 17 -13.27 -0.40 -8.14
CA MET A 17 -13.70 -0.86 -9.46
C MET A 17 -13.41 -2.35 -9.67
N VAL A 18 -12.25 -2.85 -9.22
CA VAL A 18 -11.95 -4.29 -9.25
C VAL A 18 -12.99 -5.06 -8.43
N GLU A 19 -13.30 -4.61 -7.21
CA GLU A 19 -14.35 -5.21 -6.38
C GLU A 19 -15.68 -5.33 -7.12
N TYR A 20 -16.23 -4.22 -7.63
CA TYR A 20 -17.51 -4.22 -8.33
C TYR A 20 -17.52 -5.11 -9.59
N LEU A 21 -16.47 -5.06 -10.40
CA LEU A 21 -16.39 -5.87 -11.61
C LEU A 21 -16.26 -7.36 -11.28
N THR A 22 -15.50 -7.73 -10.25
CA THR A 22 -15.37 -9.13 -9.82
C THR A 22 -16.65 -9.67 -9.20
N ASP A 23 -17.41 -8.84 -8.46
CA ASP A 23 -18.72 -9.23 -7.92
C ASP A 23 -19.74 -9.47 -9.04
N TRP A 24 -19.69 -8.67 -10.12
CA TRP A 24 -20.50 -8.92 -11.33
C TRP A 24 -20.18 -10.25 -11.98
N VAL A 25 -18.90 -10.60 -12.13
CA VAL A 25 -18.47 -11.89 -12.70
C VAL A 25 -18.94 -13.09 -11.85
N MET A 26 -19.04 -12.94 -10.52
CA MET A 26 -19.58 -14.00 -9.65
C MET A 26 -21.12 -14.10 -9.66
N GLY A 27 -21.82 -12.97 -9.78
CA GLY A 27 -23.27 -12.90 -9.63
C GLY A 27 -24.07 -13.43 -10.82
N THR A 28 -23.50 -13.41 -12.03
CA THR A 28 -24.20 -13.73 -13.29
C THR A 28 -24.14 -15.21 -13.69
N SER A 29 -23.12 -15.95 -13.27
CA SER A 29 -22.87 -17.32 -13.75
C SER A 29 -23.89 -18.38 -13.26
N ASN A 30 -24.72 -18.08 -12.25
CA ASN A 30 -25.58 -19.09 -11.60
C ASN A 30 -27.09 -18.96 -11.85
N GLN A 31 -27.57 -17.97 -12.63
CA GLN A 31 -29.02 -17.67 -12.73
C GLN A 31 -29.63 -17.82 -14.14
N ALA A 32 -28.85 -18.08 -15.19
CA ALA A 32 -29.36 -18.11 -16.56
C ALA A 32 -29.79 -19.52 -16.99
N ALA A 33 -31.11 -19.78 -17.00
CA ALA A 33 -31.69 -21.03 -17.53
C ALA A 33 -31.68 -21.10 -19.07
N ASP A 34 -31.62 -19.95 -19.74
CA ASP A 34 -31.73 -19.82 -21.20
C ASP A 34 -30.35 -19.72 -21.88
N ASP A 35 -30.15 -20.41 -23.00
CA ASP A 35 -28.85 -20.54 -23.67
C ASP A 35 -28.39 -19.22 -24.32
N ASP A 36 -29.32 -18.38 -24.76
CA ASP A 36 -29.00 -17.04 -25.29
C ASP A 36 -28.55 -16.09 -24.17
N VAL A 37 -29.17 -16.19 -22.99
CA VAL A 37 -28.77 -15.43 -21.80
C VAL A 37 -27.40 -15.87 -21.31
N LYS A 38 -27.08 -17.17 -21.32
CA LYS A 38 -25.72 -17.67 -21.00
C LYS A 38 -24.66 -17.10 -21.94
N CYS A 39 -24.98 -16.94 -23.22
CA CYS A 39 -24.08 -16.39 -24.22
C CYS A 39 -23.75 -14.91 -23.95
N LEU A 40 -24.77 -14.11 -23.62
CA LEU A 40 -24.64 -12.69 -23.26
C LEU A 40 -23.91 -12.50 -21.93
N THR A 41 -24.23 -13.31 -20.92
CA THR A 41 -23.51 -13.33 -19.64
C THR A 41 -22.02 -13.55 -19.86
N ARG A 42 -21.63 -14.46 -20.76
CA ARG A 42 -20.22 -14.76 -20.98
C ARG A 42 -19.45 -13.67 -21.73
N ASP A 43 -20.12 -12.91 -22.60
CA ASP A 43 -19.54 -11.73 -23.22
C ASP A 43 -19.31 -10.61 -22.18
N LEU A 44 -20.24 -10.48 -21.22
CA LEU A 44 -20.09 -9.58 -20.09
C LEU A 44 -18.95 -10.01 -19.17
N ASP A 45 -18.82 -11.30 -18.87
CA ASP A 45 -17.73 -11.83 -18.05
C ASP A 45 -16.38 -11.57 -18.72
N GLN A 46 -16.28 -11.79 -20.04
CA GLN A 46 -15.07 -11.49 -20.80
C GLN A 46 -14.72 -10.00 -20.74
N ALA A 47 -15.67 -9.11 -21.03
CA ALA A 47 -15.43 -7.66 -21.01
C ALA A 47 -15.07 -7.16 -19.60
N SER A 48 -15.72 -7.71 -18.58
CA SER A 48 -15.42 -7.40 -17.17
C SER A 48 -14.01 -7.86 -16.81
N MET A 49 -13.61 -9.05 -17.24
CA MET A 49 -12.26 -9.56 -17.00
C MET A 49 -11.18 -8.77 -17.76
N GLU A 50 -11.43 -8.31 -18.98
CA GLU A 50 -10.52 -7.41 -19.72
C GLU A 50 -10.30 -6.08 -18.98
N ALA A 51 -11.37 -5.52 -18.37
CA ALA A 51 -11.27 -4.34 -17.53
C ALA A 51 -10.50 -4.63 -16.22
N VAL A 52 -10.79 -5.76 -15.55
CA VAL A 52 -10.08 -6.19 -14.33
C VAL A 52 -8.59 -6.38 -14.60
N VAL A 53 -8.20 -7.00 -15.72
CA VAL A 53 -6.79 -7.12 -16.15
C VAL A 53 -6.11 -5.77 -16.16
N SER A 54 -6.75 -4.77 -16.79
CA SER A 54 -6.21 -3.43 -16.95
C SER A 54 -6.10 -2.69 -15.61
N LEU A 55 -7.07 -2.87 -14.73
CA LEU A 55 -7.09 -2.26 -13.40
C LEU A 55 -6.05 -2.87 -12.45
N LEU A 56 -5.81 -4.18 -12.54
CA LEU A 56 -4.86 -4.91 -11.69
C LEU A 56 -3.40 -4.65 -12.05
N ALA A 57 -3.12 -4.10 -13.23
CA ALA A 57 -1.76 -3.80 -13.67
C ALA A 57 -1.08 -2.80 -12.72
N GLY A 58 -0.12 -3.28 -11.93
CA GLY A 58 0.62 -2.46 -10.95
C GLY A 58 -0.22 -1.97 -9.77
N LEU A 59 -1.35 -2.63 -9.47
CA LEU A 59 -2.26 -2.22 -8.40
C LEU A 59 -1.91 -2.92 -7.06
N PRO A 60 -1.36 -2.19 -6.07
CA PRO A 60 -1.30 -2.69 -4.71
C PRO A 60 -2.72 -2.73 -4.13
N LEU A 61 -3.09 -3.88 -3.55
CA LEU A 61 -4.37 -4.05 -2.88
C LEU A 61 -4.44 -3.16 -1.64
N GLN A 62 -5.56 -2.46 -1.47
CA GLN A 62 -5.82 -1.55 -0.36
C GLN A 62 -7.14 -1.93 0.31
N PRO A 63 -7.10 -2.59 1.48
CA PRO A 63 -8.29 -2.81 2.30
C PRO A 63 -8.96 -1.48 2.69
N GLU A 64 -10.29 -1.48 2.85
CA GLU A 64 -11.02 -0.28 3.29
C GLU A 64 -10.80 0.02 4.79
N GLU A 65 -10.46 -1.00 5.59
CA GLU A 65 -10.28 -0.92 7.05
C GLU A 65 -8.98 -1.61 7.50
N GLY A 66 -8.26 -0.99 8.46
CA GLY A 66 -7.09 -1.58 9.14
C GLY A 66 -5.99 -0.57 9.48
N ASP A 67 -5.44 -0.65 10.69
CA ASP A 67 -4.23 0.08 11.08
C ASP A 67 -3.04 -0.88 11.21
N GLY A 68 -1.87 -0.49 10.70
CA GLY A 68 -0.61 -1.25 10.80
C GLY A 68 -0.70 -2.74 10.43
N VAL A 69 -0.64 -3.62 11.44
CA VAL A 69 -0.56 -5.09 11.29
C VAL A 69 -1.85 -5.69 10.73
N GLU A 70 -3.02 -5.14 11.09
CA GLU A 70 -4.32 -5.59 10.58
C GLU A 70 -4.44 -5.36 9.06
N LEU A 71 -3.74 -4.34 8.55
CA LEU A 71 -3.74 -4.00 7.13
C LEU A 71 -3.08 -5.09 6.27
N MET A 72 -1.98 -5.69 6.75
CA MET A 72 -1.27 -6.73 6.01
C MET A 72 -2.10 -8.02 5.94
N GLU A 73 -2.77 -8.37 7.04
CA GLU A 73 -3.66 -9.53 7.06
C GLU A 73 -4.91 -9.30 6.20
N ALA A 74 -5.53 -8.11 6.28
CA ALA A 74 -6.66 -7.75 5.43
C ALA A 74 -6.29 -7.75 3.94
N LYS A 75 -5.10 -7.25 3.57
CA LYS A 75 -4.56 -7.31 2.20
C LYS A 75 -4.40 -8.76 1.73
N SER A 76 -3.87 -9.61 2.61
CA SER A 76 -3.68 -11.03 2.36
C SER A 76 -5.00 -11.77 2.11
N GLN A 77 -6.05 -11.46 2.89
CA GLN A 77 -7.39 -12.00 2.68
C GLN A 77 -8.03 -11.51 1.37
N LEU A 78 -7.85 -10.24 1.03
CA LEU A 78 -8.31 -9.65 -0.24
C LEU A 78 -7.66 -10.33 -1.44
N PHE A 79 -6.35 -10.60 -1.37
CA PHE A 79 -5.64 -11.37 -2.38
C PHE A 79 -6.27 -12.76 -2.54
N LEU A 80 -6.46 -13.48 -1.43
CA LEU A 80 -7.03 -14.82 -1.44
C LEU A 80 -8.45 -14.84 -2.06
N LYS A 81 -9.28 -13.84 -1.76
CA LYS A 81 -10.63 -13.67 -2.35
C LYS A 81 -10.56 -13.63 -3.88
N TYR A 82 -9.78 -12.71 -4.44
CA TYR A 82 -9.67 -12.57 -5.89
C TYR A 82 -8.98 -13.75 -6.55
N PHE A 83 -7.93 -14.28 -5.93
CA PHE A 83 -7.20 -15.42 -6.47
C PHE A 83 -8.08 -16.67 -6.54
N THR A 84 -8.89 -16.93 -5.50
CA THR A 84 -9.86 -18.04 -5.48
C THR A 84 -10.92 -17.87 -6.57
N LEU A 85 -11.44 -16.65 -6.74
CA LEU A 85 -12.40 -16.32 -7.80
C LEU A 85 -11.82 -16.63 -9.19
N PHE A 86 -10.60 -16.17 -9.48
CA PHE A 86 -9.95 -16.42 -10.77
C PHE A 86 -9.66 -17.92 -11.00
N MET A 87 -9.25 -18.65 -9.96
CA MET A 87 -9.10 -20.10 -10.04
C MET A 87 -10.43 -20.81 -10.37
N ASN A 88 -11.53 -20.41 -9.75
CA ASN A 88 -12.85 -20.97 -10.04
C ASN A 88 -13.28 -20.69 -11.49
N LEU A 89 -13.02 -19.49 -12.01
CA LEU A 89 -13.28 -19.16 -13.41
C LEU A 89 -12.46 -20.01 -14.39
N LEU A 90 -11.20 -20.30 -14.08
CA LEU A 90 -10.34 -21.17 -14.89
C LEU A 90 -10.83 -22.62 -14.90
N ASN A 91 -11.28 -23.12 -13.74
CA ASN A 91 -11.86 -24.46 -13.63
C ASN A 91 -13.16 -24.55 -14.43
N GLY A 92 -14.06 -23.57 -14.30
CA GLY A 92 -15.30 -23.50 -15.10
C GLY A 92 -15.04 -23.38 -16.60
N CYS A 93 -13.93 -22.75 -17.02
CA CYS A 93 -13.54 -22.75 -18.43
C CYS A 93 -13.12 -24.14 -18.93
N SER A 94 -12.56 -24.98 -18.07
CA SER A 94 -12.03 -26.30 -18.43
C SER A 94 -13.14 -27.36 -18.52
N GLU A 95 -14.10 -27.36 -17.59
CA GLU A 95 -15.24 -28.30 -17.58
C GLU A 95 -16.11 -28.18 -18.86
N VAL A 96 -16.30 -26.96 -19.34
CA VAL A 96 -17.11 -26.68 -20.55
C VAL A 96 -16.37 -27.08 -21.85
N GLU A 97 -15.04 -27.21 -21.82
CA GLU A 97 -14.29 -27.76 -22.96
C GLU A 97 -14.49 -29.28 -23.09
N ASP A 98 -14.51 -30.01 -21.98
CA ASP A 98 -14.72 -31.46 -21.96
C ASP A 98 -16.14 -31.86 -22.39
N GLU A 99 -17.17 -31.13 -21.95
CA GLU A 99 -18.56 -31.38 -22.38
C GLU A 99 -18.81 -31.03 -23.86
N ASN A 100 -18.05 -30.10 -24.42
CA ASN A 100 -18.25 -29.62 -25.79
C ASN A 100 -17.63 -30.49 -26.87
N ALA A 101 -16.80 -31.48 -26.52
CA ALA A 101 -16.14 -32.38 -27.45
C ALA A 101 -17.10 -33.29 -28.27
N GLN A 102 -18.40 -33.35 -27.93
CA GLN A 102 -19.33 -34.34 -28.51
C GLN A 102 -20.40 -33.82 -29.51
N THR A 103 -20.53 -32.53 -29.82
CA THR A 103 -21.59 -32.06 -30.76
C THR A 103 -21.20 -30.80 -31.56
N GLY A 104 -21.27 -30.87 -32.90
CA GLY A 104 -20.73 -29.85 -33.83
C GLY A 104 -21.67 -28.70 -34.25
N GLY A 105 -21.07 -27.65 -34.83
CA GLY A 105 -21.75 -26.62 -35.65
C GLY A 105 -21.75 -25.20 -35.07
N ARG A 106 -22.49 -24.96 -33.97
CA ARG A 106 -22.65 -23.63 -33.34
C ARG A 106 -21.51 -23.24 -32.36
N LYS A 107 -20.57 -24.14 -32.07
CA LYS A 107 -19.66 -24.08 -30.92
C LYS A 107 -18.30 -23.38 -31.14
N ARG A 108 -17.93 -23.02 -32.37
CA ARG A 108 -16.59 -22.45 -32.67
C ARG A 108 -16.41 -21.02 -32.12
N GLY A 109 -17.48 -20.22 -32.10
CA GLY A 109 -17.50 -18.91 -31.44
C GLY A 109 -17.44 -19.02 -29.91
N MET A 110 -18.15 -20.01 -29.36
CA MET A 110 -18.20 -20.31 -27.93
C MET A 110 -16.81 -20.73 -27.40
N SER A 111 -16.13 -21.65 -28.07
CA SER A 111 -14.75 -22.06 -27.72
C SER A 111 -13.75 -20.90 -27.78
N ARG A 112 -13.86 -19.99 -28.75
CA ARG A 112 -13.00 -18.79 -28.81
C ARG A 112 -13.22 -17.84 -27.63
N ARG A 113 -14.48 -17.66 -27.20
CA ARG A 113 -14.82 -16.82 -26.02
C ARG A 113 -14.26 -17.42 -24.74
N LEU A 114 -14.37 -18.74 -24.56
CA LEU A 114 -13.75 -19.47 -23.43
C LEU A 114 -12.24 -19.29 -23.39
N ALA A 115 -11.57 -19.44 -24.53
CA ALA A 115 -10.13 -19.23 -24.62
C ALA A 115 -9.74 -17.77 -24.29
N SER A 116 -10.55 -16.80 -24.71
CA SER A 116 -10.33 -15.37 -24.43
C SER A 116 -10.54 -15.05 -22.94
N LEU A 117 -11.61 -15.58 -22.33
CA LEU A 117 -11.86 -15.47 -20.90
C LEU A 117 -10.73 -16.11 -20.09
N ARG A 118 -10.34 -17.35 -20.43
CA ARG A 118 -9.19 -18.04 -19.81
C ARG A 118 -7.92 -17.19 -19.90
N HIS A 119 -7.63 -16.62 -21.07
CA HIS A 119 -6.47 -15.76 -21.26
C HIS A 119 -6.51 -14.51 -20.36
N CYS A 120 -7.65 -13.82 -20.31
CA CYS A 120 -7.83 -12.66 -19.44
C CYS A 120 -7.69 -13.02 -17.97
N THR A 121 -8.25 -14.16 -17.54
CA THR A 121 -8.14 -14.63 -16.15
C THR A 121 -6.70 -14.96 -15.76
N VAL A 122 -5.94 -15.66 -16.61
CA VAL A 122 -4.51 -15.91 -16.36
C VAL A 122 -3.72 -14.60 -16.27
N LEU A 123 -4.03 -13.63 -17.13
CA LEU A 123 -3.35 -12.33 -17.12
C LEU A 123 -3.74 -11.49 -15.88
N ALA A 124 -5.00 -11.52 -15.45
CA ALA A 124 -5.46 -10.88 -14.22
C ALA A 124 -4.78 -11.48 -12.99
N MET A 125 -4.67 -12.81 -12.91
CA MET A 125 -3.90 -13.50 -11.85
C MET A 125 -2.43 -13.10 -11.87
N SER A 126 -1.83 -13.00 -13.06
CA SER A 126 -0.43 -12.58 -13.20
C SER A 126 -0.23 -11.15 -12.71
N ASN A 127 -1.10 -10.21 -13.11
CA ASN A 127 -1.05 -8.82 -12.65
C ASN A 127 -1.29 -8.69 -11.14
N LEU A 128 -2.26 -9.44 -10.60
CA LEU A 128 -2.58 -9.48 -9.17
C LEU A 128 -1.38 -9.94 -8.35
N LEU A 129 -0.77 -11.07 -8.73
CA LEU A 129 0.38 -11.65 -8.01
C LEU A 129 1.63 -10.79 -8.18
N ASN A 130 1.89 -10.25 -9.37
CA ASN A 130 3.03 -9.35 -9.60
C ASN A 130 2.94 -8.06 -8.78
N ALA A 131 1.75 -7.46 -8.64
CA ALA A 131 1.58 -6.25 -7.85
C ALA A 131 1.50 -6.49 -6.33
N ASN A 132 1.36 -7.75 -5.89
CA ASN A 132 1.11 -8.13 -4.48
C ASN A 132 1.84 -9.41 -4.08
N VAL A 133 3.11 -9.54 -4.46
CA VAL A 133 3.92 -10.78 -4.29
C VAL A 133 4.01 -11.22 -2.83
N ASP A 134 4.10 -10.26 -1.91
CA ASP A 134 4.16 -10.42 -0.45
C ASP A 134 2.99 -11.27 0.09
N SER A 135 1.77 -10.90 -0.32
CA SER A 135 0.54 -11.59 0.06
C SER A 135 0.29 -12.81 -0.82
N GLY A 136 0.69 -12.72 -2.09
CA GLY A 136 0.33 -13.70 -3.11
C GLY A 136 1.08 -15.01 -2.99
N LEU A 137 2.39 -14.99 -2.72
CA LEU A 137 3.15 -16.23 -2.58
C LEU A 137 2.73 -17.04 -1.36
N MET A 138 2.34 -16.38 -0.26
CA MET A 138 1.84 -17.06 0.94
C MET A 138 0.68 -18.03 0.63
N HIS A 139 -0.26 -17.60 -0.22
CA HIS A 139 -1.45 -18.39 -0.57
C HIS A 139 -1.27 -19.25 -1.81
N SER A 140 -0.48 -18.79 -2.78
CA SER A 140 -0.43 -19.41 -4.10
C SER A 140 0.69 -20.45 -4.25
N ILE A 141 1.76 -20.43 -3.44
CA ILE A 141 2.91 -21.33 -3.64
C ILE A 141 2.56 -22.81 -3.50
N GLY A 142 1.59 -23.14 -2.64
CA GLY A 142 1.10 -24.50 -2.44
C GLY A 142 0.47 -25.10 -3.70
N LEU A 143 -0.02 -24.28 -4.64
CA LEU A 143 -0.65 -24.74 -5.87
C LEU A 143 0.33 -25.39 -6.84
N GLY A 144 1.63 -25.10 -6.71
CA GLY A 144 2.67 -25.84 -7.44
C GLY A 144 2.69 -27.34 -7.11
N TYR A 145 2.17 -27.72 -5.94
CA TYR A 145 2.09 -29.10 -5.45
C TYR A 145 0.66 -29.65 -5.45
N HIS A 146 -0.28 -28.98 -6.10
CA HIS A 146 -1.68 -29.41 -6.12
C HIS A 146 -1.85 -30.80 -6.76
N LYS A 147 -2.85 -31.58 -6.30
CA LYS A 147 -3.09 -32.94 -6.80
C LYS A 147 -3.51 -32.96 -8.27
N ASP A 148 -4.30 -31.96 -8.66
CA ASP A 148 -4.76 -31.79 -10.04
C ASP A 148 -3.65 -31.22 -10.94
N LEU A 149 -3.45 -31.88 -12.09
CA LEU A 149 -2.44 -31.51 -13.10
C LEU A 149 -2.73 -30.15 -13.73
N GLN A 150 -4.00 -29.84 -13.99
CA GLN A 150 -4.39 -28.61 -14.69
C GLN A 150 -4.17 -27.36 -13.81
N THR A 151 -4.50 -27.47 -12.52
CA THR A 151 -4.21 -26.47 -11.50
C THR A 151 -2.70 -26.19 -11.42
N ARG A 152 -1.87 -27.24 -11.37
CA ARG A 152 -0.41 -27.09 -11.37
C ARG A 152 0.11 -26.43 -12.64
N ALA A 153 -0.37 -26.85 -13.81
CA ALA A 153 0.05 -26.29 -15.09
C ALA A 153 -0.30 -24.81 -15.19
N THR A 154 -1.51 -24.42 -14.75
CA THR A 154 -1.95 -23.03 -14.78
C THR A 154 -1.18 -22.17 -13.78
N PHE A 155 -0.90 -22.68 -12.59
CA PHE A 155 -0.03 -21.99 -11.63
C PHE A 155 1.40 -21.80 -12.17
N MET A 156 1.98 -22.85 -12.77
CA MET A 156 3.31 -22.76 -13.39
C MET A 156 3.32 -21.78 -14.56
N GLU A 157 2.25 -21.70 -15.36
CA GLU A 157 2.10 -20.70 -16.42
C GLU A 157 2.11 -19.27 -15.84
N VAL A 158 1.32 -19.01 -14.78
CA VAL A 158 1.28 -17.72 -14.09
C VAL A 158 2.65 -17.37 -13.52
N LEU A 159 3.28 -18.28 -12.78
CA LEU A 159 4.57 -18.06 -12.14
C LEU A 159 5.69 -17.83 -13.16
N THR A 160 5.65 -18.54 -14.29
CA THR A 160 6.59 -18.33 -15.41
C THR A 160 6.42 -16.94 -16.02
N LYS A 161 5.18 -16.48 -16.24
CA LYS A 161 4.93 -15.12 -16.79
C LYS A 161 5.45 -14.03 -15.86
N ILE A 162 5.30 -14.20 -14.55
CA ILE A 162 5.79 -13.27 -13.54
C ILE A 162 7.32 -13.21 -13.58
N LEU A 163 7.99 -14.36 -13.57
CA LEU A 163 9.46 -14.45 -13.71
C LEU A 163 9.97 -13.81 -15.00
N GLN A 164 9.28 -14.02 -16.12
CA GLN A 164 9.65 -13.43 -17.42
C GLN A 164 9.47 -11.91 -17.47
N GLN A 165 8.56 -11.36 -16.67
CA GLN A 165 8.35 -9.91 -16.56
C GLN A 165 9.44 -9.21 -15.73
N GLY A 166 10.42 -9.96 -15.20
CA GLY A 166 11.52 -9.40 -14.43
C GLY A 166 11.15 -9.07 -12.99
N THR A 167 10.15 -9.76 -12.42
CA THR A 167 9.80 -9.59 -11.01
C THR A 167 10.97 -10.02 -10.13
N GLU A 168 11.64 -9.05 -9.51
CA GLU A 168 12.71 -9.28 -8.55
C GLU A 168 12.09 -9.74 -7.23
N PHE A 169 12.10 -11.06 -6.96
CA PHE A 169 11.61 -11.63 -5.70
C PHE A 169 12.42 -11.17 -4.48
N ASP A 170 13.60 -10.60 -4.68
CA ASP A 170 14.43 -10.01 -3.61
C ASP A 170 13.75 -8.77 -2.96
N THR A 171 12.67 -8.23 -3.55
CA THR A 171 11.89 -7.10 -3.01
C THR A 171 10.73 -7.50 -2.05
N LEU A 172 10.70 -8.76 -1.59
CA LEU A 172 9.68 -9.31 -0.69
C LEU A 172 9.59 -8.68 0.71
N ALA A 173 10.52 -7.79 1.06
CA ALA A 173 10.51 -7.07 2.34
C ALA A 173 10.66 -5.56 2.09
N GLU A 174 9.55 -4.83 2.25
CA GLU A 174 9.51 -3.37 2.54
C GLU A 174 10.03 -2.38 1.45
N THR A 175 10.74 -2.84 0.42
CA THR A 175 11.53 -1.97 -0.46
C THR A 175 10.71 -1.19 -1.49
N VAL A 176 9.58 -1.71 -1.98
CA VAL A 176 8.80 -0.99 -3.02
C VAL A 176 8.08 0.25 -2.48
N LEU A 177 7.68 0.26 -1.21
CA LEU A 177 7.15 1.47 -0.56
C LEU A 177 8.29 2.38 -0.10
N ALA A 178 9.38 1.82 0.44
CA ALA A 178 10.56 2.60 0.85
C ALA A 178 11.17 3.37 -0.32
N ASP A 179 11.37 2.74 -1.49
CA ASP A 179 11.92 3.39 -2.69
C ASP A 179 11.00 4.48 -3.25
N ARG A 180 9.67 4.31 -3.13
CA ARG A 180 8.72 5.34 -3.58
C ARG A 180 8.75 6.59 -2.71
N PHE A 181 8.94 6.43 -1.41
CA PHE A 181 9.02 7.57 -0.49
C PHE A 181 10.44 8.12 -0.38
N GLU A 182 11.47 7.40 -0.82
CA GLU A 182 12.85 7.88 -0.86
C GLU A 182 12.95 9.20 -1.59
N ARG A 183 12.32 9.31 -2.77
CA ARG A 183 12.32 10.57 -3.53
C ARG A 183 11.56 11.69 -2.82
N LEU A 184 10.50 11.37 -2.08
CA LEU A 184 9.77 12.35 -1.27
C LEU A 184 10.63 12.84 -0.10
N VAL A 185 11.35 11.92 0.57
CA VAL A 185 12.27 12.24 1.65
C VAL A 185 13.39 13.14 1.14
N GLU A 186 14.00 12.83 -0.01
CA GLU A 186 15.00 13.69 -0.68
C GLU A 186 14.46 15.09 -0.99
N LEU A 187 13.21 15.20 -1.44
CA LEU A 187 12.58 16.49 -1.69
C LEU A 187 12.40 17.28 -0.40
N VAL A 188 11.86 16.64 0.66
CA VAL A 188 11.62 17.30 1.96
C VAL A 188 12.92 17.74 2.62
N THR A 189 14.01 16.99 2.47
CA THR A 189 15.35 17.33 2.99
C THR A 189 16.21 18.16 2.04
N MET A 190 15.68 18.52 0.88
CA MET A 190 16.40 19.33 -0.10
C MET A 190 16.87 20.64 0.54
N MET A 191 18.16 20.94 0.35
CA MET A 191 18.77 22.19 0.75
C MET A 191 18.91 23.11 -0.48
N GLY A 192 18.44 24.34 -0.35
CA GLY A 192 18.70 25.39 -1.34
C GLY A 192 20.15 25.88 -1.29
N ASP A 193 20.53 26.74 -2.23
CA ASP A 193 21.90 27.26 -2.38
C ASP A 193 22.43 28.00 -1.15
N GLN A 194 21.54 28.52 -0.30
CA GLN A 194 21.87 29.22 0.94
C GLN A 194 21.71 28.35 2.21
N GLY A 195 21.52 27.04 2.07
CA GLY A 195 21.26 26.14 3.19
C GLY A 195 19.82 26.21 3.73
N GLU A 196 18.93 26.86 2.99
CA GLU A 196 17.50 26.91 3.29
C GLU A 196 16.84 25.55 3.08
N LEU A 197 15.80 25.27 3.86
CA LEU A 197 14.97 24.06 3.72
C LEU A 197 13.59 24.44 3.15
N PRO A 198 13.47 24.73 1.84
CA PRO A 198 12.28 25.37 1.28
C PRO A 198 11.00 24.57 1.53
N ILE A 199 11.05 23.25 1.40
CA ILE A 199 9.87 22.39 1.57
C ILE A 199 9.48 22.28 3.05
N ALA A 200 10.45 22.04 3.93
CA ALA A 200 10.19 21.97 5.37
C ALA A 200 9.64 23.30 5.92
N MET A 201 10.19 24.43 5.47
CA MET A 201 9.72 25.77 5.84
C MET A 201 8.34 26.08 5.25
N ALA A 202 8.04 25.63 4.03
CA ALA A 202 6.69 25.75 3.48
C ALA A 202 5.68 24.94 4.30
N LEU A 203 6.00 23.68 4.62
CA LEU A 203 5.17 22.81 5.46
C LEU A 203 4.91 23.41 6.84
N ALA A 204 5.94 23.99 7.46
CA ALA A 204 5.82 24.68 8.75
C ALA A 204 4.77 25.81 8.75
N ASN A 205 4.56 26.47 7.61
CA ASN A 205 3.62 27.59 7.47
C ASN A 205 2.20 27.16 7.07
N VAL A 206 2.04 26.05 6.36
CA VAL A 206 0.73 25.61 5.83
C VAL A 206 0.04 24.56 6.69
N VAL A 207 0.79 23.79 7.47
CA VAL A 207 0.22 22.71 8.29
C VAL A 207 -0.56 23.31 9.48
N PRO A 208 -1.81 22.86 9.72
CA PRO A 208 -2.62 23.34 10.85
C PRO A 208 -1.95 23.09 12.20
N CYS A 209 -2.13 24.02 13.15
CA CYS A 209 -1.51 23.95 14.47
C CYS A 209 -1.86 22.67 15.25
N SER A 210 -3.01 22.03 14.96
CA SER A 210 -3.42 20.75 15.56
C SER A 210 -2.50 19.59 15.21
N GLN A 211 -1.74 19.68 14.12
CA GLN A 211 -0.83 18.64 13.64
C GLN A 211 0.65 18.95 13.93
N TRP A 212 0.96 20.07 14.60
CA TRP A 212 2.35 20.48 14.80
C TRP A 212 3.18 19.54 15.67
N ASP A 213 2.57 18.86 16.64
CA ASP A 213 3.28 17.87 17.45
C ASP A 213 3.75 16.68 16.59
N GLU A 214 2.90 16.25 15.68
CA GLU A 214 3.20 15.17 14.75
C GLU A 214 4.19 15.61 13.66
N LEU A 215 4.03 16.82 13.13
CA LEU A 215 4.98 17.40 12.18
C LEU A 215 6.37 17.54 12.79
N ALA A 216 6.48 18.01 14.04
CA ALA A 216 7.76 18.11 14.75
C ALA A 216 8.43 16.74 14.88
N ARG A 217 7.66 15.71 15.27
CA ARG A 217 8.13 14.32 15.34
C ARG A 217 8.66 13.83 14.01
N VAL A 218 7.87 13.97 12.93
CA VAL A 218 8.25 13.50 11.59
C VAL A 218 9.49 14.22 11.07
N LEU A 219 9.54 15.56 11.17
CA LEU A 219 10.69 16.33 10.69
C LEU A 219 11.96 15.98 11.46
N VAL A 220 11.93 15.89 12.79
CA VAL A 220 13.12 15.55 13.57
C VAL A 220 13.62 14.15 13.21
N THR A 221 12.74 13.14 13.20
CA THR A 221 13.14 11.77 12.86
C THR A 221 13.70 11.64 11.45
N LEU A 222 13.08 12.32 10.47
CA LEU A 222 13.48 12.26 9.07
C LEU A 222 14.80 12.99 8.81
N PHE A 223 15.02 14.16 9.41
CA PHE A 223 16.27 14.89 9.26
C PHE A 223 17.43 14.25 10.03
N ASP A 224 17.16 13.63 11.19
CA ASP A 224 18.17 12.89 11.94
C ASP A 224 18.66 11.64 11.18
N SER A 225 17.75 10.88 10.56
CA SER A 225 18.12 9.70 9.78
C SER A 225 18.98 10.02 8.54
N ARG A 226 18.96 11.27 8.08
CA ARG A 226 19.80 11.77 6.98
C ARG A 226 21.03 12.55 7.44
N HIS A 227 21.30 12.61 8.75
CA HIS A 227 22.37 13.42 9.35
C HIS A 227 22.25 14.93 9.05
N LEU A 228 21.02 15.42 8.82
CA LEU A 228 20.70 16.81 8.53
C LEU A 228 19.95 17.50 9.68
N LEU A 229 19.86 16.87 10.86
CA LEU A 229 19.13 17.42 12.01
C LEU A 229 19.61 18.83 12.39
N TYR A 230 20.93 19.08 12.37
CA TYR A 230 21.46 20.41 12.65
C TYR A 230 20.91 21.48 11.70
N GLN A 231 20.76 21.16 10.40
CA GLN A 231 20.24 22.10 9.41
C GLN A 231 18.77 22.43 9.66
N LEU A 232 17.97 21.44 10.07
CA LEU A 232 16.59 21.65 10.50
C LEU A 232 16.54 22.58 11.72
N LEU A 233 17.32 22.28 12.76
CA LEU A 233 17.36 23.09 13.98
C LEU A 233 17.81 24.52 13.70
N TRP A 234 18.85 24.69 12.88
CA TRP A 234 19.34 26.01 12.48
C TRP A 234 18.26 26.83 11.79
N ASN A 235 17.58 26.27 10.78
CA ASN A 235 16.52 26.98 10.05
C ASN A 235 15.34 27.34 10.96
N MET A 236 14.84 26.37 11.73
CA MET A 236 13.66 26.58 12.58
C MET A 236 13.94 27.55 13.73
N PHE A 237 15.11 27.46 14.36
CA PHE A 237 15.48 28.34 15.47
C PHE A 237 15.87 29.74 15.01
N SER A 238 16.57 29.86 13.88
CA SER A 238 16.86 31.17 13.30
C SER A 238 15.54 31.89 12.98
N LYS A 239 14.57 31.18 12.41
CA LYS A 239 13.26 31.77 12.11
C LYS A 239 12.50 32.20 13.36
N GLU A 240 12.51 31.39 14.41
CA GLU A 240 11.88 31.75 15.69
C GLU A 240 12.52 33.00 16.30
N VAL A 241 13.84 33.11 16.24
CA VAL A 241 14.59 34.29 16.74
C VAL A 241 14.26 35.53 15.92
N GLU A 242 14.20 35.43 14.60
CA GLU A 242 13.83 36.54 13.71
C GLU A 242 12.42 37.07 13.98
N LEU A 243 11.49 36.18 14.36
CA LEU A 243 10.09 36.53 14.59
C LEU A 243 9.81 37.02 16.03
N ALA A 244 10.75 36.83 16.96
CA ALA A 244 10.54 37.20 18.35
C ALA A 244 10.69 38.71 18.59
N ASP A 245 9.68 39.34 19.17
CA ASP A 245 9.71 40.78 19.52
C ASP A 245 10.78 41.13 20.57
N SER A 246 11.10 40.18 21.46
CA SER A 246 12.10 40.37 22.50
C SER A 246 12.69 39.04 22.98
N MET A 247 13.86 39.10 23.63
CA MET A 247 14.50 37.92 24.21
C MET A 247 13.62 37.21 25.26
N GLN A 248 12.69 37.92 25.91
CA GLN A 248 11.86 37.36 26.97
C GLN A 248 10.75 36.45 26.44
N THR A 249 10.38 36.53 25.16
CA THR A 249 9.32 35.72 24.54
C THR A 249 9.88 34.50 23.80
N LEU A 250 11.20 34.45 23.59
CA LEU A 250 11.88 33.43 22.80
C LEU A 250 11.67 32.02 23.38
N PHE A 251 11.16 31.09 22.55
CA PHE A 251 10.84 29.70 22.91
C PHE A 251 9.92 29.51 24.14
N ARG A 252 9.14 30.54 24.50
CA ARG A 252 8.15 30.42 25.59
C ARG A 252 6.74 30.09 25.11
N GLY A 253 6.52 30.10 23.80
CA GLY A 253 5.24 29.77 23.16
C GLY A 253 5.18 28.33 22.64
N ASN A 254 4.02 27.98 22.09
CA ASN A 254 3.76 26.66 21.49
C ASN A 254 3.96 26.68 19.96
N SER A 255 5.01 27.36 19.50
CA SER A 255 5.40 27.39 18.09
C SER A 255 5.91 26.02 17.64
N LEU A 256 5.95 25.78 16.33
CA LEU A 256 6.53 24.56 15.78
C LEU A 256 8.01 24.41 16.16
N ALA A 257 8.77 25.51 16.22
CA ALA A 257 10.17 25.48 16.65
C ALA A 257 10.32 25.04 18.13
N SER A 258 9.47 25.55 19.04
CA SER A 258 9.42 25.08 20.43
C SER A 258 9.05 23.60 20.54
N LYS A 259 8.13 23.12 19.69
CA LYS A 259 7.74 21.71 19.65
C LYS A 259 8.87 20.81 19.16
N ILE A 260 9.59 21.22 18.11
CA ILE A 260 10.81 20.55 17.61
C ILE A 260 11.86 20.45 18.72
N MET A 261 12.14 21.58 19.40
CA MET A 261 13.08 21.60 20.52
C MET A 261 12.67 20.64 21.64
N THR A 262 11.40 20.69 22.04
CA THR A 262 10.86 19.82 23.10
C THR A 262 10.92 18.34 22.71
N PHE A 263 10.64 18.02 21.45
CA PHE A 263 10.73 16.66 20.93
C PHE A 263 12.18 16.15 20.95
N CYS A 264 13.16 16.96 20.55
CA CYS A 264 14.58 16.62 20.68
C CYS A 264 14.98 16.34 22.14
N PHE A 265 14.58 17.20 23.09
CA PHE A 265 14.85 16.94 24.51
C PHE A 265 14.20 15.65 25.00
N LYS A 266 12.98 15.34 24.54
CA LYS A 266 12.30 14.10 24.89
C LYS A 266 13.05 12.88 24.36
N VAL A 267 13.39 12.85 23.07
CA VAL A 267 14.02 11.68 22.44
C VAL A 267 15.44 11.44 22.95
N TYR A 268 16.27 12.49 23.01
CA TYR A 268 17.68 12.34 23.38
C TYR A 268 17.94 12.47 24.89
N GLY A 269 17.06 13.15 25.62
CA GLY A 269 17.22 13.44 27.05
C GLY A 269 16.47 12.49 27.99
N ALA A 270 15.53 11.66 27.50
CA ALA A 270 14.71 10.82 28.37
C ALA A 270 15.53 9.92 29.30
N THR A 271 16.51 9.19 28.77
CA THR A 271 17.36 8.31 29.59
C THR A 271 18.21 9.08 30.58
N TYR A 272 18.71 10.26 30.20
CA TYR A 272 19.47 11.13 31.09
C TYR A 272 18.60 11.62 32.25
N LEU A 273 17.43 12.19 31.95
CA LEU A 273 16.49 12.69 32.96
C LEU A 273 16.01 11.58 33.88
N GLN A 274 15.70 10.40 33.33
CA GLN A 274 15.31 9.24 34.14
C GLN A 274 16.42 8.87 35.11
N LYS A 275 17.66 8.67 34.64
CA LYS A 275 18.79 8.30 35.50
C LYS A 275 19.10 9.35 36.57
N LEU A 276 18.90 10.62 36.24
CA LEU A 276 19.13 11.73 37.17
C LEU A 276 18.03 11.82 38.24
N LEU A 277 16.76 11.75 37.83
CA LEU A 277 15.62 12.05 38.71
C LEU A 277 15.04 10.82 39.41
N ASP A 278 15.07 9.64 38.80
CA ASP A 278 14.54 8.39 39.39
C ASP A 278 15.07 8.11 40.81
N PRO A 279 16.38 8.18 41.12
CA PRO A 279 16.84 7.95 42.49
C PRO A 279 16.33 8.98 43.49
N LEU A 280 16.25 10.26 43.10
CA LEU A 280 15.73 11.34 43.95
C LEU A 280 14.24 11.17 44.23
N LEU A 281 13.47 10.84 43.18
CA LEU A 281 12.04 10.58 43.29
C LEU A 281 11.77 9.34 44.15
N ARG A 282 12.57 8.27 44.00
CA ARG A 282 12.47 7.09 44.87
C ARG A 282 12.71 7.44 46.33
N ILE A 283 13.70 8.29 46.63
CA ILE A 283 13.91 8.76 48.01
C ILE A 283 12.63 9.43 48.51
N VAL A 284 12.11 10.43 47.79
CA VAL A 284 10.91 11.18 48.21
C VAL A 284 9.68 10.29 48.41
N ILE A 285 9.47 9.31 47.52
CA ILE A 285 8.31 8.41 47.56
C ILE A 285 8.46 7.35 48.67
N THR A 286 9.67 6.86 48.91
CA THR A 286 9.92 5.72 49.83
C THR A 286 10.25 6.17 51.24
N SER A 287 10.79 7.39 51.43
CA SER A 287 11.05 7.94 52.75
C SER A 287 9.73 8.35 53.41
N SER A 288 9.33 7.61 54.44
CA SER A 288 8.17 7.90 55.31
C SER A 288 8.39 9.07 56.28
N ASP A 289 9.42 9.89 56.09
CA ASP A 289 9.83 10.93 57.05
C ASP A 289 9.19 12.31 56.79
N TRP A 290 8.27 12.41 55.83
CA TRP A 290 7.47 13.64 55.57
C TRP A 290 6.08 13.60 56.22
N GLN A 291 5.86 12.75 57.23
CA GLN A 291 4.59 12.64 57.99
C GLN A 291 4.57 13.37 59.35
N HIS A 292 5.39 14.42 59.55
CA HIS A 292 5.29 15.28 60.72
C HIS A 292 4.91 16.72 60.35
#